data_AF-A0A1C5W2Q9-F1
#
_entry.id   AF-A0A1C5W2Q9-F1
#
_cell.length_a   1.000
_cell.length_b   1.000
_cell.length_c   1.000
_cell.angle_alpha   90.00
_cell.angle_beta   90.00
_cell.angle_gamma   90.00
#
_symmetry.space_group_name_H-M   'P 1'
#
loop_
_entity.id
_entity.type
_entity.pdbx_description
1 polymer ?
#
loop_
_entity_poly.entity_id
_entity_poly.type
_entity_poly.pdbx_seq_one_letter_code
_entity_poly.pdbx_strand_id
1 'polypeptide(L)'
;MLDEQIVNILLKYKNENSQEIVNINNSINSIKGELENVQANLSLQAYKELADLNKKDNNIFLQKSQDALYLKEYYQKFDTFLIPIDTEEEDDNKFDNNETVQSSKESDESLELYLTPDEVCPCCHASMNNVKDYYYNFSEKDYKQISIFKCDVCDKKYVTFEELESIQNNIDRTNISLYMNYHHLLDIHSKITLQVKGTTTSCINKKHTTSDITVQIPVIYESGDIGFEISHAIYCHQCDAYIILKSDFDKINGVILCKVIDETFESKPISSKFGFDEKQSELYQHGYNVQKKNPLSDKQRHFILLSLLDTGIMNLNQICTHLDKLVQIHKKDNNFALAIKKWKRDREFITSNSKNFSSYTADKIVLKFSCKKSLVPY
;
A
#
# COMPACT_ATOMS: atom_id res chain seq x y z
N MET A 1 -9.70 4.64 22.53
CA MET A 1 -9.43 6.09 22.43
C MET A 1 -9.93 6.74 23.70
N LEU A 2 -9.10 7.51 24.39
CA LEU A 2 -9.49 8.19 25.62
C LEU A 2 -10.56 9.25 25.31
N ASP A 3 -11.58 9.30 26.16
CA ASP A 3 -12.61 10.34 26.08
C ASP A 3 -11.99 11.73 26.34
N GLU A 4 -12.48 12.75 25.65
CA GLU A 4 -11.96 14.12 25.73
C GLU A 4 -11.98 14.66 27.18
N GLN A 5 -12.99 14.30 27.97
CA GLN A 5 -13.05 14.68 29.38
C GLN A 5 -11.94 14.02 30.21
N ILE A 6 -11.59 12.78 29.89
CA ILE A 6 -10.49 12.05 30.55
C ILE A 6 -9.14 12.68 30.17
N VAL A 7 -8.93 13.01 28.90
CA VAL A 7 -7.72 13.71 28.44
C VAL A 7 -7.57 15.06 29.17
N ASN A 8 -8.67 15.82 29.30
CA ASN A 8 -8.67 17.10 30.01
C ASN A 8 -8.32 16.94 31.51
N ILE A 9 -8.78 15.87 32.17
CA ILE A 9 -8.43 15.56 33.56
C ILE A 9 -6.94 15.23 33.67
N LEU A 10 -6.41 14.39 32.78
CA LEU A 10 -4.99 13.99 32.78
C LEU A 10 -4.08 15.19 32.54
N LEU A 11 -4.44 16.08 31.60
CA LEU A 11 -3.72 17.33 31.35
C LEU A 11 -3.74 18.26 32.57
N LYS A 12 -4.87 18.35 33.28
CA LYS A 12 -5.02 19.19 34.46
C LYS A 12 -4.07 18.78 35.60
N TYR A 13 -3.81 17.48 35.75
CA TYR A 13 -2.95 16.94 36.82
C TYR A 13 -1.65 16.31 36.27
N LYS A 14 -1.17 16.78 35.12
CA LYS A 14 -0.06 16.14 34.39
C LYS A 14 1.26 16.09 35.17
N ASN A 15 1.55 17.12 35.96
CA ASN A 15 2.80 17.21 36.71
C ASN A 15 2.86 16.22 37.87
N GLU A 16 1.71 15.85 38.42
CA GLU A 16 1.58 14.92 39.55
C GLU A 16 1.52 13.45 39.08
N ASN A 17 1.25 13.23 37.78
CA ASN A 17 1.02 11.90 37.18
C ASN A 17 1.86 11.68 35.92
N SER A 18 3.05 12.28 35.86
CA SER A 18 3.89 12.28 34.65
C SER A 18 4.26 10.86 34.22
N GLN A 19 4.59 9.99 35.18
CA GLN A 19 4.94 8.60 34.91
C GLN A 19 3.75 7.79 34.39
N GLU A 20 2.57 7.99 34.95
CA GLU A 20 1.33 7.35 34.50
C GLU A 20 0.98 7.80 33.07
N ILE A 21 1.17 9.08 32.75
CA ILE A 21 0.96 9.61 31.39
C ILE A 21 1.95 8.99 30.40
N VAL A 22 3.23 8.84 30.78
CA VAL A 22 4.22 8.11 29.97
C VAL A 22 3.77 6.67 29.71
N ASN A 23 3.31 5.97 30.75
CA ASN A 23 2.84 4.58 30.64
C ASN A 23 1.60 4.46 29.73
N ILE A 24 0.67 5.42 29.81
CA ILE A 24 -0.50 5.51 28.94
C ILE A 24 -0.07 5.72 27.48
N ASN A 25 0.82 6.67 27.22
CA ASN A 25 1.35 6.93 25.88
C ASN A 25 2.07 5.71 25.30
N ASN A 26 2.88 5.02 26.10
CA ASN A 26 3.56 3.78 25.69
C ASN A 26 2.55 2.68 25.30
N SER A 27 1.47 2.54 26.06
CA SER A 27 0.41 1.58 25.74
C SER A 27 -0.36 1.95 24.47
N ILE A 28 -0.64 3.25 24.25
CA ILE A 28 -1.24 3.74 23.00
C ILE A 28 -0.33 3.41 21.80
N ASN A 29 0.97 3.66 21.92
CA ASN A 29 1.95 3.33 20.88
C ASN A 29 2.07 1.82 20.63
N SER A 30 2.04 1.00 21.68
CA SER A 30 2.03 -0.46 21.53
C SER A 30 0.79 -0.93 20.76
N ILE A 31 -0.41 -0.46 21.12
CA ILE A 31 -1.65 -0.79 20.40
C ILE A 31 -1.59 -0.32 18.94
N LYS A 32 -1.03 0.88 18.68
CA LYS A 32 -0.81 1.38 17.32
C LYS A 32 0.02 0.39 16.50
N GLY A 33 1.17 -0.04 17.03
CA GLY A 33 2.06 -0.99 16.36
C GLY A 33 1.39 -2.35 16.08
N GLU A 34 0.61 -2.88 17.03
CA GLU A 34 -0.15 -4.12 16.81
C GLU A 34 -1.19 -3.96 15.69
N LEU A 35 -1.91 -2.83 15.63
CA LEU A 35 -2.87 -2.55 14.56
C LEU A 35 -2.21 -2.35 13.19
N GLU A 36 -1.02 -1.75 13.15
CA GLU A 36 -0.20 -1.64 11.93
C GLU A 36 0.17 -3.05 11.41
N ASN A 37 0.56 -3.96 12.29
CA ASN A 37 0.84 -5.36 11.92
C ASN A 37 -0.38 -6.08 11.36
N VAL A 38 -1.56 -5.94 11.99
CA VAL A 38 -2.81 -6.52 11.50
C VAL A 38 -3.17 -5.96 10.12
N GLN A 39 -3.02 -4.65 9.91
CA GLN A 39 -3.30 -4.01 8.63
C GLN A 39 -2.37 -4.52 7.51
N ALA A 40 -1.08 -4.63 7.79
CA ALA A 40 -0.11 -5.16 6.84
C ALA A 40 -0.43 -6.61 6.45
N ASN A 41 -0.81 -7.44 7.42
CA ASN A 41 -1.20 -8.84 7.19
C ASN A 41 -2.48 -8.92 6.31
N LEU A 42 -3.52 -8.15 6.63
CA LEU A 42 -4.76 -8.14 5.84
C LEU A 42 -4.53 -7.66 4.41
N SER A 43 -3.72 -6.63 4.22
CA SER A 43 -3.36 -6.12 2.88
C SER A 43 -2.70 -7.22 2.07
N LEU A 44 -1.73 -7.90 2.68
CA LEU A 44 -1.04 -9.01 2.03
C LEU A 44 -1.97 -10.16 1.67
N GLN A 45 -2.89 -10.54 2.58
CA GLN A 45 -3.88 -11.56 2.28
C GLN A 45 -4.84 -11.16 1.15
N ALA A 46 -5.24 -9.89 1.09
CA ALA A 46 -6.05 -9.36 -0.01
C ALA A 46 -5.32 -9.55 -1.35
N TYR A 47 -4.05 -9.16 -1.44
CA TYR A 47 -3.26 -9.34 -2.67
C TYR A 47 -3.21 -10.79 -3.17
N LYS A 48 -3.20 -11.76 -2.26
CA LYS A 48 -3.20 -13.19 -2.60
C LYS A 48 -4.53 -13.66 -3.19
N GLU A 49 -5.65 -13.22 -2.64
CA GLU A 49 -6.98 -13.55 -3.16
C GLU A 49 -7.24 -12.90 -4.52
N LEU A 50 -6.58 -11.76 -4.78
CA LEU A 50 -6.61 -11.08 -6.07
C LEU A 50 -5.83 -11.83 -7.16
N ALA A 51 -4.77 -12.57 -6.80
CA ALA A 51 -3.97 -13.37 -7.73
C ALA A 51 -4.70 -14.65 -8.21
N ASP A 52 -5.65 -15.15 -7.43
CA ASP A 52 -6.47 -16.33 -7.70
C ASP A 52 -7.72 -16.03 -8.58
N LEU A 53 -7.53 -15.28 -9.68
CA LEU A 53 -8.57 -14.78 -10.60
C LEU A 53 -9.54 -15.84 -11.21
N ASN A 54 -9.34 -17.12 -10.92
CA ASN A 54 -10.18 -18.23 -11.38
C ASN A 54 -11.27 -18.65 -10.38
N LYS A 55 -11.30 -18.13 -9.15
CA LYS A 55 -12.37 -18.42 -8.18
C LYS A 55 -13.34 -17.24 -8.06
N LYS A 56 -14.63 -17.58 -8.13
CA LYS A 56 -15.80 -16.68 -8.20
C LYS A 56 -16.04 -15.75 -6.99
N ASP A 57 -15.15 -15.69 -6.02
CA ASP A 57 -15.35 -14.95 -4.76
C ASP A 57 -14.48 -13.70 -4.66
N ASN A 58 -14.68 -12.75 -5.59
CA ASN A 58 -14.13 -11.38 -5.51
C ASN A 58 -14.50 -10.63 -4.21
N ASN A 59 -15.43 -11.18 -3.42
CA ASN A 59 -15.97 -10.56 -2.21
C ASN A 59 -14.99 -10.61 -1.02
N ILE A 60 -14.13 -11.62 -0.95
CA ILE A 60 -13.19 -11.77 0.18
C ILE A 60 -12.01 -10.81 0.03
N PHE A 61 -11.47 -10.66 -1.19
CA PHE A 61 -10.47 -9.65 -1.51
C PHE A 61 -10.96 -8.27 -1.11
N LEU A 62 -12.16 -7.92 -1.59
CA LEU A 62 -12.78 -6.62 -1.36
C LEU A 62 -12.93 -6.33 0.14
N GLN A 63 -13.39 -7.33 0.91
CA GLN A 63 -13.56 -7.22 2.35
C GLN A 63 -12.22 -7.01 3.06
N LYS A 64 -11.21 -7.86 2.81
CA LYS A 64 -9.90 -7.76 3.44
C LYS A 64 -9.19 -6.45 3.11
N SER A 65 -9.33 -6.00 1.87
CA SER A 65 -8.75 -4.73 1.43
C SER A 65 -9.46 -3.52 2.06
N GLN A 66 -10.79 -3.59 2.22
CA GLN A 66 -11.56 -2.57 2.95
C GLN A 66 -11.22 -2.55 4.45
N ASP A 67 -11.07 -3.72 5.08
CA ASP A 67 -10.72 -3.83 6.49
C ASP A 67 -9.29 -3.32 6.74
N ALA A 68 -8.34 -3.64 5.86
CA ALA A 68 -6.99 -3.08 5.90
C ALA A 68 -7.01 -1.54 5.77
N LEU A 69 -7.80 -1.01 4.83
CA LEU A 69 -7.96 0.44 4.68
C LEU A 69 -8.57 1.08 5.93
N TYR A 70 -9.61 0.47 6.51
CA TYR A 70 -10.25 0.98 7.72
C TYR A 70 -9.27 1.01 8.90
N LEU A 71 -8.50 -0.05 9.10
CA LEU A 71 -7.47 -0.11 10.14
C LEU A 71 -6.43 0.99 9.94
N LYS A 72 -5.98 1.20 8.70
CA LYS A 72 -5.06 2.28 8.32
C LYS A 72 -5.59 3.66 8.72
N GLU A 73 -6.81 3.97 8.32
CA GLU A 73 -7.43 5.24 8.67
C GLU A 73 -7.68 5.40 10.19
N TYR A 74 -7.87 4.28 10.90
CA TYR A 74 -8.11 4.29 12.33
C TYR A 74 -6.82 4.52 13.13
N TYR A 75 -5.75 3.77 12.86
CA TYR A 75 -4.50 3.91 13.61
C TYR A 75 -3.77 5.22 13.30
N GLN A 76 -3.97 5.82 12.12
CA GLN A 76 -3.44 7.16 11.79
C GLN A 76 -3.94 8.26 12.75
N LYS A 77 -5.04 8.02 13.47
CA LYS A 77 -5.56 8.96 14.47
C LYS A 77 -4.84 8.82 15.82
N PHE A 78 -4.01 7.78 16.02
CA PHE A 78 -3.39 7.51 17.33
C PHE A 78 -2.48 8.62 17.84
N ASP A 79 -1.83 9.34 16.93
CA ASP A 79 -1.00 10.47 17.30
C ASP A 79 -1.83 11.61 17.93
N THR A 80 -3.13 11.68 17.62
CA THR A 80 -4.06 12.63 18.27
C THR A 80 -4.50 12.19 19.66
N PHE A 81 -4.21 10.94 20.07
CA PHE A 81 -4.55 10.42 21.40
C PHE A 81 -3.39 10.50 22.39
N LEU A 82 -2.18 10.83 21.91
CA LEU A 82 -1.01 11.02 22.76
C LEU A 82 -1.19 12.27 23.63
N ILE A 83 -0.90 12.11 24.92
CA ILE A 83 -0.98 13.19 25.90
C ILE A 83 0.38 13.92 25.91
N PRO A 84 0.43 15.25 25.71
CA PRO A 84 1.66 16.03 25.75
C PRO A 84 2.43 15.87 27.07
N ILE A 85 3.75 15.66 26.97
CA ILE A 85 4.69 15.64 28.12
C ILE A 85 5.64 16.82 27.96
N ASP A 86 5.87 17.56 29.04
CA ASP A 86 6.91 18.61 29.06
C ASP A 86 8.26 17.91 29.29
N THR A 87 9.12 17.86 28.27
CA THR A 87 10.46 17.30 28.40
C THR A 87 11.44 18.41 28.77
N GLU A 88 11.84 18.47 30.05
CA GLU A 88 13.19 18.94 30.40
C GLU A 88 14.13 17.76 30.15
N GLU A 89 15.02 17.91 29.17
CA GLU A 89 16.02 16.91 28.79
C GLU A 89 17.06 16.77 29.92
N GLU A 90 16.95 15.73 30.74
CA GLU A 90 18.06 15.19 31.52
C GLU A 90 18.35 13.77 31.06
N ASP A 91 19.39 13.69 30.22
CA ASP A 91 20.01 12.46 29.72
C ASP A 91 20.90 11.91 30.83
N ASP A 92 20.52 10.82 31.50
CA ASP A 92 21.44 10.11 32.38
C ASP A 92 21.09 8.63 32.65
N ASN A 93 22.11 7.80 32.38
CA ASN A 93 22.45 6.50 32.98
C ASN A 93 21.94 5.16 32.40
N LYS A 94 22.88 4.49 31.71
CA LYS A 94 23.48 3.16 32.02
C LYS A 94 22.68 2.19 32.91
N PHE A 95 22.52 0.96 32.41
CA PHE A 95 22.61 -0.24 33.24
C PHE A 95 23.31 -1.39 32.49
N ASP A 96 24.41 -1.88 33.08
CA ASP A 96 24.97 -3.21 32.85
C ASP A 96 24.12 -4.25 33.59
N ASN A 97 24.01 -5.46 33.04
CA ASN A 97 24.41 -6.68 33.76
C ASN A 97 24.36 -7.92 32.84
N ASN A 98 25.48 -8.65 32.86
CA ASN A 98 25.58 -10.05 32.45
C ASN A 98 24.81 -10.94 33.42
N GLU A 99 24.17 -12.00 32.91
CA GLU A 99 24.38 -13.36 33.44
C GLU A 99 23.89 -14.42 32.45
N THR A 100 24.68 -15.48 32.32
CA THR A 100 24.48 -16.58 31.37
C THR A 100 23.80 -17.72 32.13
N VAL A 101 22.62 -18.17 31.70
CA VAL A 101 22.08 -19.49 32.11
C VAL A 101 21.36 -20.14 30.93
N GLN A 102 21.85 -21.32 30.55
CA GLN A 102 21.19 -22.23 29.61
C GLN A 102 19.85 -22.70 30.18
N SER A 103 18.77 -22.57 29.40
CA SER A 103 17.49 -23.24 29.69
C SER A 103 16.92 -23.85 28.42
N SER A 104 16.38 -25.06 28.58
CA SER A 104 15.68 -25.88 27.61
C SER A 104 14.58 -25.13 26.87
N LYS A 105 14.56 -25.19 25.53
CA LYS A 105 13.49 -24.63 24.70
C LYS A 105 12.14 -25.24 25.06
N GLU A 106 11.35 -24.51 25.85
CA GLU A 106 9.95 -24.78 26.11
C GLU A 106 9.14 -24.54 24.83
N SER A 107 8.12 -25.36 24.60
CA SER A 107 7.26 -25.34 23.41
C SER A 107 6.35 -24.11 23.27
N ASP A 108 6.54 -23.09 24.12
CA ASP A 108 5.73 -21.86 24.20
C ASP A 108 6.50 -20.59 23.82
N GLU A 109 7.82 -20.67 23.57
CA GLU A 109 8.60 -19.47 23.20
C GLU A 109 8.27 -19.07 21.75
N SER A 110 7.74 -17.85 21.58
CA SER A 110 7.36 -17.32 20.27
C SER A 110 8.60 -17.04 19.42
N LEU A 111 8.62 -17.52 18.18
CA LEU A 111 9.66 -17.14 17.23
C LEU A 111 9.30 -15.79 16.62
N GLU A 112 9.90 -14.72 17.14
CA GLU A 112 9.74 -13.37 16.59
C GLU A 112 10.52 -13.23 15.29
N LEU A 113 9.81 -12.90 14.20
CA LEU A 113 10.39 -12.65 12.88
C LEU A 113 9.94 -11.29 12.36
N TYR A 114 10.86 -10.55 11.77
CA TYR A 114 10.60 -9.27 11.12
C TYR A 114 10.64 -9.46 9.60
N LEU A 115 9.59 -9.06 8.88
CA LEU A 115 9.62 -9.14 7.42
C LEU A 115 10.64 -8.13 6.87
N THR A 116 11.59 -8.63 6.08
CA THR A 116 12.56 -7.81 5.36
C THR A 116 12.43 -8.03 3.86
N PRO A 117 12.54 -6.98 3.04
CA PRO A 117 12.66 -7.13 1.61
C PRO A 117 14.08 -7.52 1.16
N ASP A 118 15.11 -7.39 2.00
CA ASP A 118 16.51 -7.54 1.57
C ASP A 118 17.44 -8.09 2.68
N GLU A 119 18.68 -8.41 2.31
CA GLU A 119 19.76 -8.96 3.14
C GLU A 119 20.45 -7.91 4.03
N VAL A 120 20.08 -6.64 3.89
CA VAL A 120 20.57 -5.52 4.70
C VAL A 120 19.58 -5.21 5.83
N CYS A 121 20.08 -5.13 7.07
CA CYS A 121 19.24 -4.92 8.22
C CYS A 121 18.54 -3.54 8.16
N PRO A 122 17.20 -3.48 8.19
CA PRO A 122 16.48 -2.21 8.11
C PRO A 122 16.59 -1.36 9.39
N CYS A 123 17.06 -1.95 10.50
CA CYS A 123 17.23 -1.24 11.76
C CYS A 123 18.60 -0.54 11.87
N CYS A 124 19.65 -1.09 11.27
CA CYS A 124 21.03 -0.63 11.49
C CYS A 124 21.91 -0.62 10.23
N HIS A 125 21.36 -0.99 9.07
CA HIS A 125 22.04 -1.05 7.76
C HIS A 125 23.25 -2.00 7.69
N ALA A 126 23.45 -2.86 8.69
CA ALA A 126 24.45 -3.91 8.65
C ALA A 126 24.03 -5.05 7.71
N SER A 127 25.00 -5.68 7.06
CA SER A 127 24.78 -6.94 6.35
C SER A 127 24.27 -8.00 7.33
N MET A 128 23.26 -8.76 6.93
CA MET A 128 22.71 -9.85 7.74
C MET A 128 23.25 -11.20 7.28
N ASN A 129 23.28 -12.16 8.21
CA ASN A 129 23.70 -13.52 7.91
C ASN A 129 22.46 -14.39 7.62
N ASN A 130 22.44 -15.07 6.48
CA ASN A 130 21.44 -16.10 6.23
C ASN A 130 21.72 -17.34 7.10
N VAL A 131 20.78 -17.68 7.96
CA VAL A 131 20.86 -18.83 8.86
C VAL A 131 19.56 -19.61 8.84
N LYS A 132 19.60 -20.85 9.33
CA LYS A 132 18.40 -21.68 9.48
C LYS A 132 17.93 -21.62 10.92
N ASP A 133 16.64 -21.39 11.11
CA ASP A 133 15.96 -21.49 12.39
C ASP A 133 14.79 -22.47 12.29
N TYR A 134 14.10 -22.69 13.40
CA TYR A 134 13.00 -23.65 13.49
C TYR A 134 11.79 -23.02 14.15
N TYR A 135 10.62 -23.23 13.56
CA TYR A 135 9.34 -22.88 14.15
C TYR A 135 8.53 -24.15 14.41
N TYR A 136 7.63 -24.09 15.39
CA TYR A 136 6.73 -25.18 15.71
C TYR A 136 5.42 -25.02 14.94
N ASN A 137 4.98 -26.08 14.25
CA ASN A 137 3.69 -26.14 13.58
C ASN A 137 2.69 -26.92 14.45
N PHE A 138 1.69 -26.23 15.00
CA PHE A 138 0.68 -26.81 15.88
C PHE A 138 -0.24 -27.81 15.17
N SER A 139 -0.42 -27.71 13.85
CA SER A 139 -1.24 -28.66 13.07
C SER A 139 -0.56 -30.01 12.95
N GLU A 140 0.73 -29.98 12.65
CA GLU A 140 1.55 -31.18 12.42
C GLU A 140 2.20 -31.70 13.69
N LYS A 141 2.20 -30.89 14.76
CA LYS A 141 2.89 -31.15 16.04
C LYS A 141 4.37 -31.45 15.84
N ASP A 142 5.01 -30.67 14.97
CA ASP A 142 6.38 -30.89 14.52
C ASP A 142 7.12 -29.56 14.31
N TYR A 143 8.44 -29.60 14.46
CA TYR A 143 9.30 -28.46 14.18
C TYR A 143 9.67 -28.43 12.69
N LYS A 144 9.45 -27.29 12.05
CA LYS A 144 9.80 -27.05 10.66
C LYS A 144 10.93 -26.03 10.57
N GLN A 145 11.78 -26.22 9.58
CA GLN A 145 12.91 -25.36 9.32
C GLN A 145 12.48 -24.15 8.48
N ILE A 146 13.06 -22.99 8.78
CA ILE A 146 12.86 -21.74 8.04
C ILE A 146 14.20 -21.05 7.83
N SER A 147 14.38 -20.43 6.67
CA SER A 147 15.53 -19.57 6.36
C SER A 147 15.27 -18.16 6.87
N ILE A 148 16.18 -17.65 7.70
CA ILE A 148 16.07 -16.30 8.26
C ILE A 148 17.38 -15.53 8.03
N PHE A 149 17.28 -14.22 8.04
CA PHE A 149 18.41 -13.31 8.10
C PHE A 149 18.58 -12.85 9.55
N LYS A 150 19.73 -13.16 10.16
CA LYS A 150 20.06 -12.67 11.50
C LYS A 150 20.97 -11.46 11.38
N CYS A 151 20.61 -10.36 12.05
CA CYS A 151 21.50 -9.20 12.15
C CYS A 151 22.36 -9.31 13.42
N ASP A 152 23.68 -9.32 13.27
CA ASP A 152 24.60 -9.41 14.41
C ASP A 152 24.69 -8.11 15.24
N VAL A 153 24.15 -7.00 14.72
CA VAL A 153 24.21 -5.68 15.38
C VAL A 153 22.98 -5.44 16.27
N CYS A 154 21.77 -5.72 15.76
CA CYS A 154 20.52 -5.53 16.52
C CYS A 154 19.92 -6.83 17.06
N ASP A 155 20.55 -7.98 16.78
CA ASP A 155 20.14 -9.35 17.13
C ASP A 155 18.74 -9.78 16.62
N LYS A 156 18.07 -8.92 15.85
CA LYS A 156 16.76 -9.21 15.24
C LYS A 156 16.89 -10.26 14.14
N LYS A 157 15.85 -11.08 14.06
CA LYS A 157 15.67 -12.13 13.06
C LYS A 157 14.69 -11.63 12.01
N TYR A 158 15.10 -11.72 10.76
CA TYR A 158 14.33 -11.27 9.63
C TYR A 158 13.99 -12.44 8.71
N VAL A 159 12.90 -12.33 7.98
CA VAL A 159 12.47 -13.33 7.00
C VAL A 159 12.06 -12.62 5.72
N THR A 160 12.35 -13.23 4.57
CA THR A 160 11.92 -12.66 3.29
C THR A 160 10.48 -13.04 2.99
N PHE A 161 9.89 -12.31 2.04
CA PHE A 161 8.55 -12.60 1.57
C PHE A 161 8.44 -14.01 0.96
N GLU A 162 9.40 -14.38 0.11
CA GLU A 162 9.45 -15.69 -0.55
C GLU A 162 9.50 -16.85 0.47
N GLU A 163 10.31 -16.72 1.53
CA GLU A 163 10.37 -17.75 2.56
C GLU A 163 9.07 -17.82 3.36
N LEU A 164 8.47 -16.66 3.66
CA LEU A 164 7.16 -16.60 4.30
C LEU A 164 6.06 -17.25 3.48
N GLU A 165 6.03 -17.06 2.16
CA GLU A 165 5.03 -17.69 1.29
C GLU A 165 4.99 -19.21 1.46
N SER A 166 6.14 -19.84 1.67
CA SER A 166 6.24 -21.30 1.87
C SER A 166 5.52 -21.79 3.14
N ILE A 167 5.30 -20.92 4.13
CA ILE A 167 4.72 -21.24 5.44
C ILE A 167 3.39 -20.53 5.71
N GLN A 168 2.97 -19.61 4.84
CA GLN A 168 1.97 -18.60 5.17
C GLN A 168 0.54 -19.13 5.32
N ASN A 169 0.19 -20.24 4.67
CA ASN A 169 -1.14 -20.85 4.79
C ASN A 169 -1.40 -21.47 6.17
N ASN A 170 -0.37 -21.56 7.02
CA ASN A 170 -0.46 -22.14 8.35
C ASN A 170 0.15 -21.24 9.44
N ILE A 171 0.50 -19.98 9.15
CA ILE A 171 1.23 -19.14 10.11
C ILE A 171 0.46 -18.95 11.43
N ASP A 172 -0.86 -18.83 11.36
CA ASP A 172 -1.77 -18.75 12.53
C ASP A 172 -1.77 -20.04 13.37
N ARG A 173 -1.21 -21.12 12.83
CA ARG A 173 -1.02 -22.42 13.47
C ARG A 173 0.46 -22.70 13.71
N THR A 174 1.26 -21.66 13.86
CA THR A 174 2.66 -21.74 14.27
C THR A 174 2.92 -20.86 15.48
N ASN A 175 4.06 -21.07 16.15
CA ASN A 175 4.54 -20.17 17.21
C ASN A 175 5.25 -18.91 16.66
N ILE A 176 5.10 -18.59 15.37
CA ILE A 176 5.74 -17.42 14.76
C ILE A 176 4.95 -16.16 15.13
N SER A 177 5.66 -15.16 15.66
CA SER A 177 5.16 -13.79 15.80
C SER A 177 5.79 -12.94 14.70
N LEU A 178 4.99 -12.53 13.72
CA LEU A 178 5.47 -11.81 12.54
C LEU A 178 5.25 -10.31 12.67
N TYR A 179 6.34 -9.55 12.60
CA TYR A 179 6.36 -8.09 12.65
C TYR A 179 6.64 -7.51 11.26
N MET A 180 5.80 -6.58 10.82
CA MET A 180 5.90 -5.96 9.50
C MET A 180 6.47 -4.54 9.56
N ASN A 181 6.95 -4.12 10.73
CA ASN A 181 7.38 -2.74 11.04
C ASN A 181 8.42 -2.16 10.06
N TYR A 182 9.18 -3.01 9.37
CA TYR A 182 10.24 -2.62 8.42
C TYR A 182 9.85 -2.86 6.95
N HIS A 183 8.61 -3.26 6.72
CA HIS A 183 8.09 -3.61 5.42
C HIS A 183 7.08 -2.55 4.97
N HIS A 184 7.55 -1.62 4.14
CA HIS A 184 6.70 -0.62 3.52
C HIS A 184 6.06 -1.21 2.25
N LEU A 185 4.92 -1.88 2.43
CA LEU A 185 4.10 -2.34 1.31
C LEU A 185 3.28 -1.17 0.77
N LEU A 186 3.52 -0.81 -0.49
CA LEU A 186 2.60 0.04 -1.21
C LEU A 186 1.39 -0.80 -1.60
N ASP A 187 0.20 -0.37 -1.20
CA ASP A 187 -1.04 -0.99 -1.66
C ASP A 187 -1.81 -0.06 -2.62
N ILE A 188 -2.82 -0.59 -3.32
CA ILE A 188 -3.65 0.16 -4.27
C ILE A 188 -4.57 1.15 -3.54
N HIS A 189 -4.79 0.95 -2.24
CA HIS A 189 -5.57 1.81 -1.38
C HIS A 189 -4.72 2.90 -0.70
N SER A 190 -3.42 2.91 -0.96
CA SER A 190 -2.50 3.73 -0.20
C SER A 190 -2.68 5.17 -0.62
N LYS A 191 -3.05 6.00 0.37
CA LYS A 191 -3.03 7.46 0.22
C LYS A 191 -1.62 7.98 -0.08
N ILE A 192 -0.61 7.22 0.37
CA ILE A 192 0.82 7.46 0.12
C ILE A 192 1.13 7.10 -1.32
N THR A 193 1.64 8.07 -2.07
CA THR A 193 1.93 7.91 -3.50
C THR A 193 3.39 7.53 -3.75
N LEU A 194 3.63 6.79 -4.83
CA LEU A 194 4.98 6.59 -5.36
C LEU A 194 5.35 7.74 -6.30
N GLN A 195 6.28 8.59 -5.90
CA GLN A 195 6.79 9.69 -6.69
C GLN A 195 8.05 9.27 -7.44
N VAL A 196 8.04 9.44 -8.76
CA VAL A 196 9.21 9.20 -9.60
C VAL A 196 9.90 10.53 -9.85
N LYS A 197 11.16 10.66 -9.40
CA LYS A 197 11.94 11.90 -9.55
C LYS A 197 13.28 11.64 -10.24
N GLY A 198 13.79 12.66 -10.92
CA GLY A 198 15.15 12.64 -11.48
C GLY A 198 16.22 12.84 -10.41
N THR A 199 15.89 13.60 -9.34
CA THR A 199 16.78 13.85 -8.20
C THR A 199 15.96 14.00 -6.91
N THR A 200 16.61 13.86 -5.76
CA THR A 200 16.01 14.01 -4.42
C THR A 200 16.15 15.43 -3.85
N THR A 201 16.76 16.33 -4.63
CA THR A 201 17.12 17.71 -4.23
C THR A 201 15.91 18.53 -3.78
N SER A 202 14.71 18.26 -4.30
CA SER A 202 13.50 19.00 -3.91
C SER A 202 13.18 18.89 -2.43
N CYS A 203 13.38 17.71 -1.84
CA CYS A 203 13.11 17.45 -0.42
C CYS A 203 14.25 17.98 0.46
N ILE A 204 15.50 17.79 0.00
CA ILE A 204 16.71 18.31 0.66
C ILE A 204 16.65 19.83 0.77
N ASN A 205 16.32 20.53 -0.32
CA ASN A 205 16.25 22.00 -0.34
C ASN A 205 15.15 22.55 0.59
N LYS A 206 14.07 21.78 0.79
CA LYS A 206 12.99 22.11 1.73
C LYS A 206 13.30 21.67 3.17
N LYS A 207 14.47 21.07 3.43
CA LYS A 207 14.87 20.51 4.73
C LYS A 207 13.84 19.52 5.30
N HIS A 208 13.25 18.71 4.42
CA HIS A 208 12.36 17.65 4.84
C HIS A 208 13.13 16.55 5.56
N THR A 209 12.46 15.91 6.51
CA THR A 209 12.95 14.71 7.17
C THR A 209 12.70 13.53 6.25
N THR A 210 13.76 12.77 5.98
CA THR A 210 13.72 11.66 5.03
C THR A 210 14.36 10.42 5.64
N SER A 211 13.84 9.26 5.28
CA SER A 211 14.37 7.96 5.68
C SER A 211 14.66 7.13 4.44
N ASP A 212 15.86 6.57 4.35
CA ASP A 212 16.18 5.57 3.34
C ASP A 212 15.47 4.27 3.71
N ILE A 213 14.70 3.74 2.77
CA ILE A 213 13.89 2.55 2.99
C ILE A 213 13.89 1.66 1.76
N THR A 214 13.41 0.44 1.94
CA THR A 214 13.10 -0.47 0.85
C THR A 214 11.59 -0.66 0.77
N VAL A 215 11.04 -0.51 -0.42
CA VAL A 215 9.59 -0.57 -0.69
C VAL A 215 9.29 -1.77 -1.55
N GLN A 216 8.23 -2.49 -1.19
CA GLN A 216 7.64 -3.51 -2.07
C GLN A 216 6.51 -2.89 -2.87
N ILE A 217 6.63 -3.01 -4.19
CA ILE A 217 5.76 -2.36 -5.16
C ILE A 217 4.92 -3.45 -5.84
N PRO A 218 3.59 -3.45 -5.66
CA PRO A 218 2.73 -4.44 -6.29
C PRO A 218 2.69 -4.20 -7.80
N VAL A 219 2.91 -5.26 -8.56
CA VAL A 219 2.91 -5.21 -10.03
C VAL A 219 2.03 -6.31 -10.62
N ILE A 220 1.47 -6.05 -11.79
CA ILE A 220 0.88 -7.06 -12.66
C ILE A 220 1.80 -7.32 -13.86
N TYR A 221 2.26 -8.56 -13.99
CA TYR A 221 3.13 -8.99 -15.09
C TYR A 221 2.34 -9.21 -16.38
N GLU A 222 3.05 -9.38 -17.50
CA GLU A 222 2.42 -9.58 -18.81
C GLU A 222 1.54 -10.85 -18.86
N SER A 223 1.90 -11.89 -18.11
CA SER A 223 1.11 -13.11 -17.93
C SER A 223 -0.29 -12.84 -17.38
N GLY A 224 -0.44 -11.74 -16.64
CA GLY A 224 -1.60 -11.42 -15.82
C GLY A 224 -1.44 -11.82 -14.36
N ASP A 225 -0.30 -12.40 -13.99
CA ASP A 225 0.02 -12.73 -12.60
C ASP A 225 0.39 -11.47 -11.83
N ILE A 226 0.04 -11.45 -10.55
CA ILE A 226 0.37 -10.37 -9.63
C ILE A 226 1.59 -10.79 -8.83
N GLY A 227 2.53 -9.87 -8.64
CA GLY A 227 3.66 -10.07 -7.75
C GLY A 227 4.14 -8.74 -7.18
N PHE A 228 5.38 -8.74 -6.68
CA PHE A 228 5.99 -7.59 -6.05
C PHE A 228 7.39 -7.37 -6.59
N GLU A 229 7.71 -6.11 -6.88
CA GLU A 229 9.06 -5.67 -7.20
C GLU A 229 9.62 -4.91 -6.00
N ILE A 230 10.86 -5.22 -5.62
CA ILE A 230 11.55 -4.57 -4.50
C ILE A 230 12.39 -3.42 -5.06
N SER A 231 12.22 -2.23 -4.50
CA SER A 231 13.01 -1.06 -4.88
C SER A 231 13.49 -0.28 -3.65
N HIS A 232 14.71 0.24 -3.73
CA HIS A 232 15.19 1.26 -2.81
C HIS A 232 14.43 2.56 -3.04
N ALA A 233 14.04 3.24 -1.96
CA ALA A 233 13.29 4.47 -2.00
C ALA A 233 13.65 5.38 -0.83
N ILE A 234 13.25 6.64 -0.93
CA ILE A 234 13.27 7.59 0.17
C ILE A 234 11.83 7.84 0.62
N TYR A 235 11.53 7.64 1.90
CA TYR A 235 10.29 8.11 2.47
C TYR A 235 10.46 9.54 2.99
N CYS A 236 9.59 10.45 2.56
CA CYS A 236 9.59 11.83 3.00
C CYS A 236 8.41 12.07 3.94
N HIS A 237 8.69 12.29 5.22
CA HIS A 237 7.66 12.43 6.28
C HIS A 237 6.73 13.62 6.05
N GLN A 238 7.25 14.73 5.51
CA GLN A 238 6.46 15.94 5.24
C GLN A 238 5.66 15.87 3.93
N CYS A 239 6.14 15.12 2.94
CA CYS A 239 5.43 14.93 1.67
C CYS A 239 4.43 13.76 1.74
N ASP A 240 4.56 12.90 2.75
CA ASP A 240 3.84 11.64 2.88
C ASP A 240 3.88 10.83 1.56
N ALA A 241 5.11 10.61 1.08
CA ALA A 241 5.35 9.99 -0.23
C ALA A 241 6.64 9.16 -0.24
N TYR A 242 6.60 8.07 -0.98
CA TYR A 242 7.78 7.28 -1.33
C TYR A 242 8.38 7.84 -2.62
N ILE A 243 9.67 8.15 -2.60
CA ILE A 243 10.38 8.76 -3.72
C ILE A 243 11.36 7.74 -4.26
N ILE A 244 11.23 7.41 -5.54
CA ILE A 244 12.19 6.57 -6.26
C ILE A 244 12.82 7.35 -7.40
N LEU A 245 14.08 7.05 -7.69
CA LEU A 245 14.76 7.64 -8.82
C LEU A 245 14.22 7.04 -10.13
N LYS A 246 14.17 7.87 -11.17
CA LYS A 246 13.75 7.42 -12.50
C LYS A 246 14.53 6.21 -13.00
N SER A 247 15.82 6.16 -12.71
CA SER A 247 16.70 5.04 -13.06
C SER A 247 16.30 3.73 -12.41
N ASP A 248 15.71 3.77 -11.22
CA ASP A 248 15.26 2.57 -10.49
C ASP A 248 13.83 2.21 -10.88
N PHE A 249 12.97 3.21 -11.07
CA PHE A 249 11.64 3.03 -11.64
C PHE A 249 11.68 2.31 -13.00
N ASP A 250 12.61 2.68 -13.88
CA ASP A 250 12.73 2.08 -15.22
C ASP A 250 13.21 0.61 -15.20
N LYS A 251 13.68 0.10 -14.05
CA LYS A 251 14.06 -1.31 -13.86
C LYS A 251 12.90 -2.18 -13.39
N ILE A 252 11.82 -1.58 -12.88
CA ILE A 252 10.65 -2.30 -12.36
C ILE A 252 9.99 -3.05 -13.52
N ASN A 253 9.81 -4.36 -13.36
CA ASN A 253 9.12 -5.19 -14.33
C ASN A 253 7.61 -5.24 -14.04
N GLY A 254 6.78 -5.26 -15.09
CA GLY A 254 5.33 -5.26 -14.97
C GLY A 254 4.70 -3.87 -14.80
N VAL A 255 3.41 -3.84 -14.50
CA VAL A 255 2.65 -2.60 -14.31
C VAL A 255 2.35 -2.39 -12.85
N ILE A 256 2.81 -1.26 -12.31
CA ILE A 256 2.58 -0.89 -10.92
C ILE A 256 1.09 -0.67 -10.65
N LEU A 257 0.60 -1.27 -9.58
CA LEU A 257 -0.81 -1.26 -9.19
C LEU A 257 -1.17 -0.14 -8.20
N CYS A 258 -0.19 0.51 -7.58
CA CYS A 258 -0.42 1.67 -6.73
C CYS A 258 -0.38 2.98 -7.53
N LYS A 259 -0.76 4.08 -6.88
CA LYS A 259 -0.74 5.41 -7.49
C LYS A 259 0.69 5.91 -7.70
N VAL A 260 1.05 6.17 -8.95
CA VAL A 260 2.34 6.71 -9.37
C VAL A 260 2.20 8.16 -9.84
N ILE A 261 3.03 9.05 -9.29
CA ILE A 261 3.17 10.44 -9.73
C ILE A 261 4.55 10.59 -10.37
N ASP A 262 4.60 10.71 -11.69
CA ASP A 262 5.83 10.94 -12.43
C ASP A 262 6.13 12.44 -12.54
N GLU A 263 7.05 12.94 -11.70
CA GLU A 263 7.50 14.33 -11.71
C GLU A 263 8.67 14.58 -12.68
N THR A 264 9.13 13.54 -13.39
CA THR A 264 10.21 13.68 -14.39
C THR A 264 9.70 14.20 -15.73
N PHE A 265 8.39 14.15 -15.95
CA PHE A 265 7.78 14.75 -17.13
C PHE A 265 7.65 16.27 -16.95
N GLU A 266 8.40 17.03 -17.74
CA GLU A 266 8.07 18.42 -17.98
C GLU A 266 6.72 18.49 -18.73
N SER A 267 5.66 18.87 -18.03
CA SER A 267 4.40 19.22 -18.69
C SER A 267 4.67 20.40 -19.62
N LYS A 268 4.50 20.22 -20.94
CA LYS A 268 4.47 21.36 -21.85
C LYS A 268 3.23 22.19 -21.49
N PRO A 269 3.35 23.52 -21.31
CA PRO A 269 2.20 24.34 -20.95
C PRO A 269 1.11 24.16 -22.00
N ILE A 270 -0.05 23.68 -21.56
CA ILE A 270 -1.17 23.40 -22.44
C ILE A 270 -1.73 24.75 -22.90
N SER A 271 -1.47 25.11 -24.16
CA SER A 271 -1.89 26.38 -24.76
C SER A 271 -3.39 26.45 -25.08
N SER A 272 -4.18 25.44 -24.71
CA SER A 272 -5.62 25.41 -24.97
C SER A 272 -6.42 25.50 -23.66
N LYS A 273 -7.42 26.39 -23.64
CA LYS A 273 -8.38 26.62 -22.54
C LYS A 273 -9.25 25.39 -22.16
N PHE A 274 -8.93 24.21 -22.68
CA PHE A 274 -9.65 22.93 -22.50
C PHE A 274 -8.69 21.74 -22.31
N GLY A 275 -7.46 22.00 -21.83
CA GLY A 275 -6.40 20.99 -21.74
C GLY A 275 -6.76 19.79 -20.87
N PHE A 276 -6.95 18.64 -21.51
CA PHE A 276 -6.97 17.35 -20.84
C PHE A 276 -5.54 16.78 -20.87
N ASP A 277 -4.86 16.83 -19.72
CA ASP A 277 -3.56 16.15 -19.60
C ASP A 277 -3.81 14.67 -19.28
N GLU A 278 -3.79 13.84 -20.31
CA GLU A 278 -3.91 12.38 -20.20
C GLU A 278 -2.95 11.80 -19.16
N LYS A 279 -1.75 12.39 -19.03
CA LYS A 279 -0.68 11.91 -18.15
C LYS A 279 -0.87 12.26 -16.68
N GLN A 280 -1.82 13.14 -16.36
CA GLN A 280 -2.22 13.46 -14.99
C GLN A 280 -3.52 12.78 -14.58
N SER A 281 -4.11 11.98 -15.46
CA SER A 281 -5.38 11.33 -15.15
C SER A 281 -5.23 10.22 -14.13
N GLU A 282 -6.28 9.99 -13.34
CA GLU A 282 -6.32 8.93 -12.33
C GLU A 282 -6.02 7.55 -12.94
N LEU A 283 -6.55 7.27 -14.15
CA LEU A 283 -6.24 6.05 -14.90
C LEU A 283 -4.75 5.93 -15.20
N TYR A 284 -4.13 6.98 -15.74
CA TYR A 284 -2.71 6.97 -16.08
C TYR A 284 -1.81 6.82 -14.86
N GLN A 285 -2.15 7.50 -13.76
CA GLN A 285 -1.44 7.42 -12.48
C GLN A 285 -1.51 6.01 -11.86
N HIS A 286 -2.50 5.20 -12.22
CA HIS A 286 -2.60 3.78 -11.84
C HIS A 286 -2.15 2.83 -12.98
N GLY A 287 -1.30 3.33 -13.87
CA GLY A 287 -0.64 2.53 -14.90
C GLY A 287 -1.49 2.24 -16.15
N TYR A 288 -2.79 2.58 -16.18
CA TYR A 288 -3.62 2.32 -17.36
C TYR A 288 -3.15 3.15 -18.56
N ASN A 289 -2.82 2.46 -19.64
CA ASN A 289 -2.50 3.09 -20.92
C ASN A 289 -2.76 2.14 -22.10
N VAL A 290 -2.82 2.71 -23.31
CA VAL A 290 -2.99 1.97 -24.58
C VAL A 290 -1.85 2.25 -25.56
N GLN A 291 -0.70 2.69 -25.05
CA GLN A 291 0.43 3.13 -25.87
C GLN A 291 0.98 1.98 -26.73
N LYS A 292 1.59 2.33 -27.86
CA LYS A 292 2.27 1.36 -28.74
C LYS A 292 3.63 0.95 -28.17
N LYS A 293 4.32 1.88 -27.51
CA LYS A 293 5.57 1.65 -26.81
C LYS A 293 5.21 1.13 -25.42
N ASN A 294 5.72 -0.05 -25.05
CA ASN A 294 5.38 -0.78 -23.82
C ASN A 294 3.86 -1.09 -23.72
N PRO A 295 3.32 -1.89 -24.65
CA PRO A 295 1.88 -2.11 -24.74
C PRO A 295 1.37 -2.96 -23.58
N LEU A 296 0.29 -2.51 -22.94
CA LEU A 296 -0.44 -3.34 -21.99
C LEU A 296 -1.31 -4.38 -22.70
N SER A 297 -1.34 -5.59 -22.15
CA SER A 297 -2.26 -6.65 -22.56
C SER A 297 -3.71 -6.29 -22.19
N ASP A 298 -4.68 -6.95 -22.84
CA ASP A 298 -6.10 -6.74 -22.52
C ASP A 298 -6.39 -7.15 -21.07
N LYS A 299 -5.77 -8.23 -20.58
CA LYS A 299 -5.87 -8.67 -19.18
C LYS A 299 -5.40 -7.60 -18.21
N GLN A 300 -4.20 -7.04 -18.42
CA GLN A 300 -3.65 -6.00 -17.55
C GLN A 300 -4.54 -4.75 -17.52
N ARG A 301 -5.00 -4.28 -18.69
CA ARG A 301 -5.89 -3.11 -18.76
C ARG A 301 -7.21 -3.36 -18.03
N HIS A 302 -7.83 -4.52 -18.26
CA HIS A 302 -9.08 -4.89 -17.59
C HIS A 302 -8.91 -5.02 -16.08
N PHE A 303 -7.80 -5.59 -15.64
CA PHE A 303 -7.47 -5.72 -14.23
C PHE A 303 -7.35 -4.36 -13.55
N ILE A 304 -6.59 -3.42 -14.12
CA ILE A 304 -6.45 -2.06 -13.58
C ILE A 304 -7.83 -1.38 -13.46
N LEU A 305 -8.67 -1.48 -14.48
CA LEU A 305 -10.00 -0.87 -14.48
C LEU A 305 -10.93 -1.47 -13.42
N LEU A 306 -10.94 -2.79 -13.26
CA LEU A 306 -11.71 -3.45 -12.21
C LEU A 306 -11.18 -3.07 -10.83
N SER A 307 -9.87 -3.05 -10.65
CA SER A 307 -9.27 -2.70 -9.37
C SER A 307 -9.64 -1.27 -8.95
N LEU A 308 -9.60 -0.30 -9.87
CA LEU A 308 -10.06 1.07 -9.58
C LEU A 308 -11.55 1.17 -9.25
N LEU A 309 -12.37 0.29 -9.84
CA LEU A 309 -13.81 0.21 -9.57
C LEU A 309 -14.09 -0.39 -8.19
N ASP A 310 -13.47 -1.53 -7.91
CA ASP A 310 -13.67 -2.32 -6.68
C ASP A 310 -13.11 -1.58 -5.47
N THR A 311 -11.99 -0.87 -5.63
CA THR A 311 -11.38 -0.03 -4.59
C THR A 311 -12.16 1.26 -4.31
N GLY A 312 -13.10 1.63 -5.18
CA GLY A 312 -13.86 2.88 -5.07
C GLY A 312 -13.08 4.14 -5.45
N ILE A 313 -11.83 4.02 -5.93
CA ILE A 313 -11.01 5.15 -6.40
C ILE A 313 -11.71 5.85 -7.58
N MET A 314 -12.28 5.07 -8.50
CA MET A 314 -13.12 5.57 -9.57
C MET A 314 -14.40 4.77 -9.68
N ASN A 315 -15.55 5.44 -9.75
CA ASN A 315 -16.79 4.77 -10.08
C ASN A 315 -16.92 4.46 -11.59
N LEU A 316 -17.84 3.55 -11.95
CA LEU A 316 -18.08 3.13 -13.34
C LEU A 316 -18.27 4.33 -14.28
N ASN A 317 -19.05 5.34 -13.86
CA ASN A 317 -19.32 6.51 -14.69
C ASN A 317 -18.06 7.35 -14.93
N GLN A 318 -17.18 7.50 -13.93
CA GLN A 318 -15.92 8.22 -14.09
C GLN A 318 -15.01 7.49 -15.09
N ILE A 319 -14.89 6.16 -14.98
CA ILE A 319 -14.11 5.35 -15.91
C ILE A 319 -14.66 5.46 -17.33
N CYS A 320 -15.96 5.19 -17.53
CA CYS A 320 -16.60 5.26 -18.83
C CYS A 320 -16.50 6.65 -19.46
N THR A 321 -16.74 7.70 -18.68
CA THR A 321 -16.62 9.10 -19.15
C THR A 321 -15.19 9.41 -19.59
N HIS A 322 -14.19 8.92 -18.87
CA HIS A 322 -12.79 9.12 -19.22
C HIS A 322 -12.46 8.43 -20.56
N LEU A 323 -12.81 7.15 -20.71
CA LEU A 323 -12.59 6.40 -21.96
C LEU A 323 -13.33 7.02 -23.15
N ASP A 324 -14.58 7.47 -22.93
CA ASP A 324 -15.38 8.16 -23.96
C ASP A 324 -14.73 9.49 -24.40
N LYS A 325 -14.16 10.25 -23.45
CA LYS A 325 -13.40 11.48 -23.76
C LYS A 325 -12.18 11.17 -24.62
N LEU A 326 -11.38 10.14 -24.28
CA LEU A 326 -10.22 9.72 -25.08
C LEU A 326 -10.63 9.36 -26.51
N VAL A 327 -11.68 8.55 -26.66
CA VAL A 327 -12.24 8.21 -27.97
C VAL A 327 -12.68 9.47 -28.72
N GLN A 328 -13.36 10.41 -28.06
CA GLN A 328 -13.87 11.62 -28.69
C GLN A 328 -12.75 12.57 -29.15
N ILE A 329 -11.71 12.75 -28.33
CA ILE A 329 -10.54 13.59 -28.64
C ILE A 329 -9.84 13.06 -29.90
N HIS A 330 -9.60 11.76 -29.96
CA HIS A 330 -8.77 11.15 -31.00
C HIS A 330 -9.55 10.59 -32.19
N LYS A 331 -10.90 10.67 -32.22
CA LYS A 331 -11.75 10.00 -33.25
C LYS A 331 -11.40 10.31 -34.70
N LYS A 332 -10.74 11.44 -34.98
CA LYS A 332 -10.35 11.87 -36.32
C LYS A 332 -8.86 11.60 -36.63
N ASP A 333 -8.09 11.13 -35.66
CA ASP A 333 -6.66 10.85 -35.84
C ASP A 333 -6.45 9.35 -36.12
N ASN A 334 -6.07 9.05 -37.36
CA ASN A 334 -5.81 7.68 -37.82
C ASN A 334 -4.67 7.01 -37.05
N ASN A 335 -3.74 7.78 -36.47
CA ASN A 335 -2.64 7.21 -35.68
C ASN A 335 -3.14 6.50 -34.40
N PHE A 336 -4.31 6.92 -33.91
CA PHE A 336 -4.96 6.40 -32.71
C PHE A 336 -6.02 5.33 -33.00
N ALA A 337 -6.18 4.87 -34.26
CA ALA A 337 -7.20 3.88 -34.60
C ALA A 337 -7.13 2.60 -33.74
N LEU A 338 -5.93 2.13 -33.40
CA LEU A 338 -5.73 0.99 -32.50
C LEU A 338 -6.06 1.33 -31.04
N ALA A 339 -5.65 2.50 -30.56
CA ALA A 339 -5.95 2.99 -29.22
C ALA A 339 -7.48 3.13 -29.02
N ILE A 340 -8.18 3.69 -30.01
CA ILE A 340 -9.64 3.80 -30.02
C ILE A 340 -10.32 2.44 -29.93
N LYS A 341 -9.82 1.43 -30.66
CA LYS A 341 -10.34 0.05 -30.56
C LYS A 341 -10.17 -0.51 -29.15
N LYS A 342 -9.02 -0.28 -28.51
CA LYS A 342 -8.76 -0.71 -27.13
C LYS A 342 -9.71 -0.01 -26.15
N TRP A 343 -9.78 1.33 -26.16
CA TRP A 343 -10.67 2.08 -25.27
C TRP A 343 -12.14 1.67 -25.37
N LYS A 344 -12.63 1.40 -26.59
CA LYS A 344 -14.00 0.92 -26.79
C LYS A 344 -14.24 -0.47 -26.18
N ARG A 345 -13.32 -1.42 -26.40
CA ARG A 345 -13.40 -2.75 -25.79
C ARG A 345 -13.34 -2.68 -24.27
N ASP A 346 -12.41 -1.90 -23.74
CA ASP A 346 -12.21 -1.74 -22.30
C ASP A 346 -13.48 -1.13 -21.65
N ARG A 347 -14.13 -0.17 -22.32
CA ARG A 347 -15.42 0.42 -21.89
C ARG A 347 -16.57 -0.60 -21.91
N GLU A 348 -16.67 -1.42 -22.95
CA GLU A 348 -17.68 -2.50 -23.05
C GLU A 348 -17.46 -3.56 -21.97
N PHE A 349 -16.20 -3.92 -21.74
CA PHE A 349 -15.79 -4.86 -20.71
C PHE A 349 -16.22 -4.39 -19.31
N ILE A 350 -15.84 -3.17 -18.90
CA ILE A 350 -16.12 -2.70 -17.54
C ILE A 350 -17.63 -2.57 -17.28
N THR A 351 -18.39 -2.11 -18.28
CA THR A 351 -19.87 -2.00 -18.18
C THR A 351 -20.54 -3.36 -18.05
N SER A 352 -20.00 -4.39 -18.72
CA SER A 352 -20.57 -5.74 -18.69
C SER A 352 -20.27 -6.51 -17.41
N ASN A 353 -19.18 -6.16 -16.71
CA ASN A 353 -18.71 -6.86 -15.51
C ASN A 353 -19.11 -6.17 -14.20
N SER A 354 -19.61 -4.94 -14.25
CA SER A 354 -20.00 -4.15 -13.08
C SER A 354 -21.43 -4.49 -12.55
N LYS A 355 -21.73 -5.77 -12.34
CA LYS A 355 -23.12 -6.28 -12.27
C LYS A 355 -23.93 -6.05 -10.98
N ASN A 356 -23.45 -5.27 -10.01
CA ASN A 356 -24.13 -5.12 -8.71
C ASN A 356 -24.44 -3.67 -8.31
N PHE A 357 -24.90 -2.82 -9.24
CA PHE A 357 -25.41 -1.51 -8.84
C PHE A 357 -26.86 -1.58 -8.39
N SER A 358 -27.18 -0.88 -7.32
CA SER A 358 -28.55 -0.64 -6.88
C SER A 358 -29.35 0.01 -8.02
N SER A 359 -30.46 -0.62 -8.41
CA SER A 359 -31.36 -0.09 -9.43
C SER A 359 -32.35 0.88 -8.79
N TYR A 360 -32.41 2.10 -9.32
CA TYR A 360 -33.38 3.11 -8.91
C TYR A 360 -34.18 3.55 -10.13
N THR A 361 -35.51 3.65 -9.98
CA THR A 361 -36.37 4.26 -10.99
C THR A 361 -36.22 5.77 -10.89
N ALA A 362 -35.71 6.40 -11.95
CA ALA A 362 -35.66 7.85 -12.02
C ALA A 362 -37.08 8.41 -12.18
N ASP A 363 -37.49 9.31 -11.29
CA ASP A 363 -38.76 10.04 -11.32
C ASP A 363 -38.71 11.26 -12.24
N LYS A 364 -37.52 11.84 -12.44
CA LYS A 364 -37.31 13.03 -13.26
C LYS A 364 -35.92 13.02 -13.92
N ILE A 365 -35.88 13.29 -15.22
CA ILE A 365 -34.63 13.51 -15.97
C ILE A 365 -34.52 15.00 -16.32
N VAL A 366 -33.44 15.66 -15.88
CA VAL A 366 -33.16 17.06 -16.21
C VAL A 366 -32.03 17.13 -17.22
N LEU A 367 -32.33 17.59 -18.43
CA LEU A 367 -31.32 17.79 -19.49
C LEU A 367 -30.79 19.23 -19.43
N LYS A 368 -29.50 19.39 -19.12
CA LYS A 368 -28.85 20.72 -19.07
C LYS A 368 -28.31 21.20 -20.43
N PHE A 369 -28.39 20.35 -21.47
CA PHE A 369 -28.02 20.69 -22.84
C PHE A 369 -29.10 20.19 -23.81
N SER A 370 -29.58 21.09 -24.68
CA SER A 370 -30.57 20.79 -25.70
C SER A 370 -29.99 19.84 -26.74
N CYS A 371 -30.24 18.54 -26.59
CA CYS A 371 -30.05 17.60 -27.69
C CYS A 371 -31.32 17.62 -28.54
N LYS A 372 -31.19 17.76 -29.86
CA LYS A 372 -32.26 17.60 -30.86
C LYS A 372 -32.79 16.15 -30.94
N LYS A 373 -32.84 15.43 -29.82
CA LYS A 373 -33.60 14.19 -29.71
C LYS A 373 -34.99 14.58 -29.28
N SER A 374 -35.92 14.57 -30.24
CA SER A 374 -37.35 14.55 -29.97
C SER A 374 -37.67 13.28 -29.18
N LEU A 375 -37.56 13.36 -27.85
CA LEU A 375 -38.20 12.39 -26.97
C LEU A 375 -39.65 12.84 -26.88
N VAL A 376 -40.50 12.27 -27.73
CA VAL A 376 -41.94 12.30 -27.50
C VAL A 376 -42.17 11.47 -26.24
N PRO A 377 -42.73 12.06 -25.16
CA PRO A 377 -43.11 11.27 -23.99
C PRO A 377 -44.20 10.28 -24.42
N TYR A 378 -44.01 8.99 -24.12
CA TYR A 378 -45.12 8.04 -24.07
C TYR A 378 -45.86 8.20 -22.75
#